data_AF-A0A9D2SS71-F1
#
_entry.id   AF-A0A9D2SS71-F1
#
_cell.length_a   1.000
_cell.length_b   1.000
_cell.length_c   1.000
_cell.angle_alpha   90.00
_cell.angle_beta   90.00
_cell.angle_gamma   90.00
#
_symmetry.space_group_name_H-M   'P 1'
#
loop_
_entity.id
_entity.type
_entity.pdbx_description
1 polymer ?
#
loop_
_entity_poly.entity_id
_entity_poly.type
_entity_poly.pdbx_seq_one_letter_code
_entity_poly.pdbx_strand_id
1 'polypeptide(L)'
;MISGLLLPILVSTAAAAAGTVAFALLFGVPGRFFPYCGFIGGAGWFLYSLLEGRLSAAAATFFAAVLVMLLSRFFAVREKCPVTVFLISGIIPLVPGAGIYWAAYYMVTDQLAEAADAGFAAVKAVAAIVLGIVCIFELPQGLFAIGRGKKKK
;
A
#
# COMPACT_ATOMS: atom_id res chain seq x y z
N MET A 1 -5.21 -7.87 -27.23
CA MET A 1 -4.89 -8.53 -25.94
C MET A 1 -4.20 -7.59 -24.95
N ILE A 2 -3.16 -6.82 -25.34
CA ILE A 2 -2.47 -5.89 -24.42
C ILE A 2 -3.34 -4.68 -24.02
N SER A 3 -4.14 -4.14 -24.95
CA SER A 3 -5.07 -3.02 -24.71
C SER A 3 -6.19 -3.35 -23.70
N GLY A 4 -6.59 -4.62 -23.59
CA GLY A 4 -7.64 -5.07 -22.66
C GLY A 4 -7.18 -5.19 -21.20
N LEU A 5 -5.87 -5.34 -20.96
CA LEU A 5 -5.29 -5.49 -19.61
C LEU A 5 -4.81 -4.15 -19.03
N LEU A 6 -4.42 -3.21 -19.89
CA LEU A 6 -3.90 -1.91 -19.43
C LEU A 6 -5.01 -1.02 -18.85
N LEU A 7 -6.18 -0.99 -19.46
CA LEU A 7 -7.31 -0.20 -18.98
C LEU A 7 -7.73 -0.56 -17.54
N PRO A 8 -7.95 -1.84 -17.16
CA PRO A 8 -8.33 -2.19 -15.79
C PRO A 8 -7.21 -1.91 -14.77
N ILE A 9 -5.94 -2.05 -15.15
CA ILE A 9 -4.82 -1.69 -14.27
C ILE A 9 -4.80 -0.18 -14.02
N LEU A 10 -4.99 0.64 -15.05
CA LEU A 10 -5.03 2.09 -14.92
C LEU A 10 -6.24 2.55 -14.07
N VAL A 11 -7.42 1.97 -14.31
CA VAL A 11 -8.63 2.30 -13.55
C VAL A 11 -8.48 1.91 -12.08
N SER A 12 -8.00 0.69 -11.79
CA SER A 12 -7.81 0.24 -10.41
C SER A 12 -6.71 1.03 -9.69
N THR A 13 -5.64 1.41 -10.40
CA THR A 13 -4.59 2.30 -9.87
C THR A 13 -5.13 3.71 -9.56
N ALA A 14 -5.94 4.27 -10.45
CA ALA A 14 -6.58 5.56 -10.22
C ALA A 14 -7.56 5.50 -9.04
N ALA A 15 -8.34 4.42 -8.93
CA ALA A 15 -9.22 4.17 -7.79
C ALA A 15 -8.44 4.02 -6.49
N ALA A 16 -7.33 3.29 -6.49
CA ALA A 16 -6.44 3.14 -5.34
C ALA A 16 -5.84 4.49 -4.90
N ALA A 17 -5.39 5.32 -5.86
CA ALA A 17 -4.88 6.66 -5.60
C ALA A 17 -5.98 7.56 -5.00
N ALA A 18 -7.18 7.56 -5.59
CA ALA A 18 -8.31 8.33 -5.09
C ALA A 18 -8.75 7.87 -3.69
N GLY A 19 -8.85 6.56 -3.46
CA GLY A 19 -9.14 5.98 -2.15
C GLY A 19 -8.09 6.38 -1.12
N THR A 20 -6.81 6.35 -1.49
CA THR A 20 -5.72 6.78 -0.60
C THR A 20 -5.82 8.25 -0.22
N VAL A 21 -6.19 9.13 -1.15
CA VAL A 21 -6.45 10.55 -0.86
C VAL A 21 -7.66 10.72 0.06
N ALA A 22 -8.73 9.97 -0.17
CA ALA A 22 -9.91 9.98 0.70
C ALA A 22 -9.58 9.52 2.12
N PHE A 23 -8.77 8.47 2.29
CA PHE A 23 -8.28 8.04 3.60
C PHE A 23 -7.33 9.04 4.23
N ALA A 24 -6.48 9.72 3.46
CA ALA A 24 -5.65 10.80 3.98
C ALA A 24 -6.51 11.95 4.52
N LEU A 25 -7.61 12.29 3.84
CA LEU A 25 -8.59 13.27 4.32
C LEU A 25 -9.29 12.78 5.59
N LEU A 26 -9.71 11.51 5.63
CA LEU A 26 -10.34 10.88 6.79
C LEU A 26 -9.43 10.94 8.05
N PHE A 27 -8.14 10.69 7.88
CA PHE A 27 -7.14 10.73 8.96
C PHE A 27 -6.63 12.14 9.28
N GLY A 28 -7.22 13.21 8.70
CA GLY A 28 -6.86 14.59 9.02
C GLY A 28 -5.47 15.00 8.52
N VAL A 29 -4.97 14.38 7.45
CA VAL A 29 -3.68 14.75 6.85
C VAL A 29 -3.77 16.19 6.27
N PRO A 30 -2.78 17.07 6.50
CA PRO A 30 -2.77 18.41 5.90
C PRO A 30 -2.86 18.34 4.37
N GLY A 31 -3.78 19.11 3.77
CA GLY A 31 -4.10 19.00 2.33
C GLY A 31 -2.92 19.15 1.36
N ARG A 32 -1.85 19.84 1.77
CA ARG A 32 -0.58 19.90 1.00
C ARG A 32 0.06 18.54 0.75
N PHE A 33 -0.31 17.52 1.51
CA PHE A 33 0.24 16.17 1.43
C PHE A 33 -0.60 15.19 0.60
N PHE A 34 -1.83 15.55 0.23
CA PHE A 34 -2.72 14.67 -0.54
C PHE A 34 -2.11 14.16 -1.85
N PRO A 35 -1.41 14.97 -2.67
CA PRO A 35 -0.81 14.48 -3.90
C PRO A 35 0.24 13.38 -3.65
N TYR A 36 1.04 13.51 -2.58
CA TYR A 36 2.02 12.49 -2.22
C TYR A 36 1.34 11.21 -1.73
N CYS A 37 0.30 11.31 -0.89
CA CYS A 37 -0.45 10.14 -0.43
C CYS A 37 -1.05 9.39 -1.62
N GLY A 38 -1.77 10.10 -2.51
CA GLY A 38 -2.38 9.51 -3.70
C GLY A 38 -1.36 8.83 -4.62
N PHE A 39 -0.21 9.48 -4.85
CA PHE A 39 0.87 8.90 -5.64
C PHE A 39 1.44 7.62 -5.01
N ILE A 40 1.66 7.60 -3.69
CA ILE A 40 2.21 6.44 -2.98
C ILE A 40 1.24 5.26 -3.06
N GLY A 41 -0.04 5.48 -2.74
CA GLY A 41 -1.05 4.41 -2.80
C GLY A 41 -1.29 3.91 -4.22
N GLY A 42 -1.33 4.82 -5.19
CA GLY A 42 -1.41 4.47 -6.61
C GLY A 42 -0.20 3.66 -7.07
N ALA A 43 1.03 4.09 -6.75
CA ALA A 43 2.25 3.38 -7.12
C ALA A 43 2.33 1.98 -6.49
N GLY A 44 1.92 1.85 -5.22
CA GLY A 44 1.83 0.56 -4.54
C GLY A 44 0.86 -0.39 -5.22
N TRP A 45 -0.37 0.08 -5.49
CA TRP A 45 -1.38 -0.74 -6.18
C TRP A 45 -0.96 -1.09 -7.62
N PHE A 46 -0.39 -0.14 -8.35
CA PHE A 46 0.10 -0.37 -9.70
C PHE A 46 1.16 -1.49 -9.73
N LEU A 47 2.12 -1.45 -8.79
CA LEU A 47 3.14 -2.49 -8.69
C LEU A 47 2.51 -3.83 -8.30
N TYR A 48 1.56 -3.85 -7.36
CA TYR A 48 0.82 -5.04 -7.00
C TYR A 48 0.13 -5.67 -8.23
N SER A 49 -0.68 -4.88 -8.97
CA SER A 49 -1.41 -5.36 -10.15
C SER A 49 -0.49 -5.85 -11.27
N LEU A 50 0.71 -5.30 -11.40
CA LEU A 50 1.71 -5.76 -12.37
C LEU A 50 2.32 -7.11 -11.98
N LEU A 51 2.43 -7.40 -10.68
CA LEU A 51 3.11 -8.57 -10.14
C LEU A 51 2.16 -9.74 -9.83
N GLU A 52 0.89 -9.49 -9.52
CA GLU A 52 -0.09 -10.50 -9.12
C GLU A 52 -0.28 -11.62 -10.17
N GLY A 53 -0.08 -11.33 -11.47
CA GLY A 53 -0.13 -12.33 -12.54
C GLY A 53 1.19 -13.06 -12.82
N ARG A 54 2.28 -12.74 -12.10
CA ARG A 54 3.64 -13.26 -12.33
C ARG A 54 4.24 -13.93 -11.10
N LEU A 55 3.83 -13.48 -9.92
CA LEU A 55 4.29 -13.95 -8.62
C LEU A 55 3.09 -14.38 -7.78
N SER A 56 3.35 -15.07 -6.67
CA SER A 56 2.29 -15.30 -5.67
C SER A 56 1.75 -13.97 -5.14
N ALA A 57 0.46 -13.92 -4.80
CA ALA A 57 -0.18 -12.72 -4.24
C ALA A 57 0.61 -12.16 -3.03
N ALA A 58 1.08 -13.02 -2.12
CA ALA A 58 1.89 -12.59 -0.98
C ALA A 58 3.22 -11.93 -1.41
N ALA A 59 3.92 -12.48 -2.41
CA ALA A 59 5.14 -11.88 -2.92
C ALA A 59 4.87 -10.54 -3.64
N ALA A 60 3.79 -10.44 -4.42
CA ALA A 60 3.37 -9.19 -5.04
C ALA A 60 3.05 -8.12 -3.99
N THR A 61 2.30 -8.47 -2.94
CA THR A 61 2.00 -7.59 -1.81
C THR A 61 3.27 -7.16 -1.07
N PHE A 62 4.25 -8.06 -0.87
CA PHE A 62 5.53 -7.74 -0.24
C PHE A 62 6.27 -6.65 -1.02
N PHE A 63 6.48 -6.83 -2.32
CA PHE A 63 7.19 -5.83 -3.15
C PHE A 63 6.43 -4.50 -3.24
N ALA A 64 5.10 -4.55 -3.31
CA ALA A 64 4.27 -3.36 -3.27
C ALA A 64 4.38 -2.61 -1.92
N ALA A 65 4.38 -3.33 -0.79
CA ALA A 65 4.57 -2.74 0.54
C ALA A 65 5.96 -2.13 0.71
N VAL A 66 7.01 -2.79 0.18
CA VAL A 66 8.37 -2.23 0.10
C VAL A 66 8.37 -0.91 -0.67
N LEU A 67 7.72 -0.85 -1.83
CA LEU A 67 7.63 0.37 -2.63
C LEU A 67 6.89 1.48 -1.87
N VAL A 68 5.73 1.18 -1.29
CA VAL A 68 4.94 2.12 -0.49
C VAL A 68 5.78 2.69 0.65
N MET A 69 6.50 1.84 1.38
CA MET A 69 7.34 2.24 2.50
C MET A 69 8.54 3.09 2.06
N LEU A 70 9.21 2.70 0.96
CA LEU A 70 10.31 3.47 0.38
C LEU A 70 9.88 4.88 -0.01
N LEU A 71 8.77 5.00 -0.76
CA LEU A 71 8.23 6.29 -1.17
C LEU A 71 7.77 7.13 0.03
N SER A 72 7.04 6.51 0.97
CA SER A 72 6.59 7.18 2.20
C SER A 72 7.76 7.78 2.96
N ARG A 73 8.86 7.02 3.10
CA ARG A 73 10.06 7.48 3.79
C ARG A 73 10.77 8.60 3.03
N PHE A 74 10.89 8.46 1.71
CA PHE A 74 11.49 9.49 0.86
C PHE A 74 10.75 10.83 0.98
N PHE A 75 9.42 10.81 0.85
CA PHE A 75 8.61 12.03 0.97
C PHE A 75 8.58 12.59 2.39
N ALA A 76 8.59 11.74 3.42
CA ALA A 76 8.68 12.17 4.81
C ALA A 76 9.98 12.94 5.13
N VAL A 77 11.12 12.45 4.64
CA VAL A 77 12.40 13.16 4.81
C VAL A 77 12.41 14.47 4.03
N ARG A 78 11.87 14.48 2.82
CA ARG A 78 11.77 15.69 1.97
C ARG A 78 10.87 16.76 2.60
N GLU A 79 9.72 16.36 3.12
CA GLU A 79 8.70 17.26 3.69
C GLU A 79 8.88 17.51 5.19
N LYS A 80 9.85 16.85 5.83
CA LYS A 80 10.17 16.97 7.26
C LYS A 80 8.96 16.68 8.15
N CYS A 81 8.26 15.60 7.86
CA CYS A 81 7.11 15.13 8.63
C CYS A 81 7.25 13.65 9.02
N PRO A 82 6.44 13.16 9.97
CA PRO A 82 6.45 11.74 10.33
C PRO A 82 6.11 10.84 9.13
N VAL A 83 6.84 9.73 8.97
CA VAL A 83 6.63 8.78 7.86
C VAL A 83 5.23 8.17 7.87
N THR A 84 4.63 8.06 9.05
CA THR A 84 3.28 7.53 9.28
C THR A 84 2.20 8.32 8.54
N VAL A 85 2.40 9.61 8.28
CA VAL A 85 1.45 10.45 7.51
C VAL A 85 1.21 9.85 6.11
N PHE A 86 2.28 9.41 5.46
CA PHE A 86 2.24 8.83 4.13
C PHE A 86 2.00 7.33 4.15
N LEU A 87 2.61 6.61 5.10
CA LEU A 87 2.51 5.16 5.17
C LEU A 87 1.10 4.68 5.49
N ILE A 88 0.44 5.28 6.49
CA ILE A 88 -0.89 4.83 6.94
C ILE A 88 -1.93 4.98 5.83
N SER A 89 -1.90 6.10 5.10
CA SER A 89 -2.79 6.31 3.96
C SER A 89 -2.40 5.44 2.76
N GLY A 90 -1.11 5.42 2.40
CA GLY A 90 -0.58 4.74 1.22
C GLY A 90 -0.67 3.22 1.25
N ILE A 91 -0.72 2.59 2.42
CA ILE A 91 -0.82 1.13 2.54
C ILE A 91 -2.24 0.60 2.38
N ILE A 92 -3.27 1.46 2.55
CA ILE A 92 -4.68 1.03 2.55
C ILE A 92 -5.08 0.18 1.34
N PRO A 93 -4.70 0.53 0.08
CA PRO A 93 -5.06 -0.29 -1.06
C PRO A 93 -4.55 -1.73 -0.98
N LEU A 94 -3.42 -1.96 -0.29
CA LEU A 94 -2.81 -3.30 -0.17
C LEU A 94 -3.39 -4.13 0.97
N VAL A 95 -4.08 -3.50 1.92
CA VAL A 95 -4.63 -4.21 3.09
C VAL A 95 -5.74 -5.16 2.62
N PRO A 96 -5.70 -6.46 3.00
CA PRO A 96 -6.68 -7.46 2.54
C PRO A 96 -8.02 -7.35 3.29
N GLY A 97 -8.61 -6.15 3.34
CA GLY A 97 -9.85 -5.89 4.08
C GLY A 97 -11.03 -6.74 3.58
N ALA A 98 -11.15 -6.93 2.27
CA ALA A 98 -12.15 -7.82 1.68
C ALA A 98 -11.93 -9.28 2.10
N GLY A 99 -10.69 -9.77 2.10
CA GLY A 99 -10.38 -11.14 2.52
C GLY A 99 -10.75 -11.39 3.99
N ILE A 100 -10.48 -10.41 4.87
CA ILE A 100 -10.87 -10.48 6.28
C ILE A 100 -12.40 -10.48 6.43
N TYR A 101 -13.10 -9.61 5.68
CA TYR A 101 -14.56 -9.58 5.67
C TYR A 101 -15.16 -10.93 5.23
N TRP A 102 -14.65 -11.50 4.13
CA TRP A 102 -15.12 -12.79 3.63
C TRP A 102 -14.83 -13.92 4.61
N ALA A 103 -13.66 -13.94 5.23
CA ALA A 103 -13.34 -14.93 6.26
C ALA A 103 -14.35 -14.90 7.42
N ALA A 104 -14.71 -13.70 7.90
CA ALA A 104 -15.73 -13.56 8.94
C ALA A 104 -17.13 -13.96 8.45
N TYR A 105 -17.49 -13.57 7.22
CA TYR A 105 -18.76 -13.93 6.61
C TYR A 105 -18.95 -15.44 6.47
N TYR A 106 -17.93 -16.15 5.97
CA TYR A 106 -17.96 -17.60 5.83
C TYR A 106 -17.95 -18.32 7.18
N MET A 107 -17.29 -17.76 8.19
CA MET A 107 -17.33 -18.29 9.55
C MET A 107 -18.74 -18.22 10.15
N VAL A 108 -19.46 -17.11 9.94
CA VAL A 108 -20.83 -16.93 10.46
C VAL A 108 -21.85 -17.74 9.66
N THR A 109 -21.57 -18.05 8.39
CA THR A 109 -22.45 -18.87 7.53
C THR A 109 -22.10 -20.36 7.54
N ASP A 110 -21.27 -20.80 8.49
CA ASP A 110 -20.85 -22.21 8.70
C ASP A 110 -20.10 -22.84 7.50
N GLN A 111 -19.50 -22.00 6.64
CA GLN A 111 -18.66 -22.41 5.51
C GLN A 111 -17.18 -22.40 5.91
N LEU A 112 -16.83 -23.28 6.86
CA LEU A 112 -15.53 -23.23 7.54
C LEU A 112 -14.31 -23.42 6.61
N ALA A 113 -14.46 -24.19 5.52
CA ALA A 113 -13.38 -24.37 4.55
C ALA A 113 -13.04 -23.06 3.82
N GLU A 114 -14.05 -22.35 3.32
CA GLU A 114 -13.86 -21.06 2.64
C GLU A 114 -13.40 -19.97 3.62
N ALA A 115 -13.89 -20.01 4.86
CA ALA A 115 -13.44 -19.14 5.93
C ALA A 115 -11.94 -19.30 6.21
N ALA A 116 -11.46 -20.55 6.26
CA ALA A 116 -10.06 -20.85 6.45
C ALA A 116 -9.21 -20.35 5.27
N ASP A 117 -9.62 -20.62 4.03
CA ASP A 117 -8.87 -20.19 2.84
C ASP A 117 -8.76 -18.66 2.74
N ALA A 118 -9.88 -17.95 2.92
CA ALA A 118 -9.90 -16.49 2.92
C ALA A 118 -9.06 -15.91 4.08
N GLY A 119 -9.17 -16.49 5.27
CA GLY A 119 -8.41 -16.09 6.45
C GLY A 119 -6.91 -16.30 6.27
N PHE A 120 -6.49 -17.47 5.78
CA PHE A 120 -5.08 -17.76 5.50
C PHE A 120 -4.50 -16.86 4.40
N ALA A 121 -5.27 -16.57 3.35
CA ALA A 121 -4.86 -15.62 2.32
C ALA A 121 -4.64 -14.22 2.90
N ALA A 122 -5.56 -13.74 3.74
CA ALA A 122 -5.44 -12.44 4.41
C ALA A 122 -4.22 -12.38 5.35
N VAL A 123 -3.99 -13.41 6.16
CA VAL A 123 -2.82 -13.49 7.05
C VAL A 123 -1.52 -13.48 6.25
N LYS A 124 -1.44 -14.23 5.13
CA LYS A 124 -0.26 -14.21 4.25
C LYS A 124 0.01 -12.81 3.69
N ALA A 125 -1.02 -12.11 3.25
CA ALA A 125 -0.89 -10.74 2.75
C ALA A 125 -0.44 -9.77 3.85
N VAL A 126 -1.01 -9.84 5.05
CA VAL A 126 -0.59 -9.00 6.19
C VAL A 126 0.86 -9.29 6.59
N ALA A 127 1.25 -10.57 6.67
CA ALA A 127 2.63 -10.95 6.94
C ALA A 127 3.59 -10.37 5.89
N ALA A 128 3.24 -10.46 4.62
CA ALA A 128 4.00 -9.85 3.53
C ALA A 128 4.13 -8.32 3.67
N ILE A 129 3.04 -7.62 4.03
CA ILE A 129 3.06 -6.18 4.28
C ILE A 129 4.02 -5.83 5.42
N VAL A 130 3.89 -6.51 6.56
CA VAL A 130 4.72 -6.24 7.75
C VAL A 130 6.20 -6.47 7.42
N LEU A 131 6.53 -7.58 6.78
CA LEU A 131 7.91 -7.88 6.38
C LEU A 131 8.44 -6.81 5.42
N GLY A 132 7.66 -6.42 4.41
CA GLY A 132 8.07 -5.38 3.45
C GLY A 132 8.33 -4.03 4.12
N ILE A 133 7.51 -3.65 5.10
CA ILE A 133 7.70 -2.43 5.89
C ILE A 133 8.98 -2.53 6.73
N VAL A 134 9.18 -3.63 7.47
CA VAL A 134 10.35 -3.84 8.34
C VAL A 134 11.66 -3.79 7.54
N CYS A 135 11.71 -4.45 6.38
CA CYS A 135 12.89 -4.43 5.49
C CYS A 135 13.38 -3.02 5.16
N ILE A 136 12.47 -2.05 5.03
CA ILE A 136 12.82 -0.66 4.73
C ILE A 136 13.07 0.17 5.98
N PHE A 137 12.41 -0.15 7.09
CA PHE A 137 12.65 0.52 8.37
C PHE A 137 14.07 0.28 8.90
N GLU A 138 14.65 -0.89 8.64
CA GLU A 138 16.02 -1.23 9.05
C GLU A 138 17.09 -0.41 8.32
N LEU A 139 16.80 0.13 7.13
CA LEU A 139 17.74 0.97 6.41
C LEU A 139 17.99 2.28 7.20
N PRO A 140 19.23 2.81 7.25
CA PRO A 140 19.53 4.02 8.01
C PRO A 140 18.87 5.26 7.39
N GLN A 141 18.35 6.17 8.24
CA GLN A 141 17.71 7.41 7.78
C GLN A 141 18.65 8.30 6.94
N GLY A 142 19.96 8.20 7.16
CA GLY A 142 20.98 8.94 6.42
C GLY A 142 20.98 8.64 4.91
N LEU A 143 20.60 7.43 4.51
CA LEU A 143 20.52 7.05 3.08
C LEU A 143 19.46 7.87 2.33
N PHE A 144 18.38 8.24 3.02
CA PHE A 144 17.27 9.02 2.46
C PHE A 144 17.46 10.54 2.64
N ALA A 145 18.51 10.97 3.37
CA ALA A 145 18.84 12.38 3.54
C ALA A 145 19.58 12.98 2.34
N ILE A 146 20.02 12.15 1.38
CA ILE A 146 20.56 12.54 0.07
C ILE A 146 19.40 13.06 -0.78
N GLY A 147 19.15 14.37 -0.65
CA GLY A 147 17.93 15.01 -1.16
C GLY A 147 17.49 16.22 -0.35
N ARG A 148 18.23 16.60 0.72
CA ARG A 148 18.10 17.86 1.46
C ARG A 148 18.22 19.09 0.52
N GLY A 149 17.17 19.38 -0.23
CA GLY A 149 16.94 20.73 -0.74
C GLY A 149 16.76 21.64 0.46
N LYS A 150 17.58 22.70 0.56
CA LYS A 150 17.37 23.77 1.53
C LYS A 150 15.99 24.41 1.24
N LYS A 151 14.91 23.98 1.89
CA LYS A 151 13.66 24.79 1.90
C LYS A 151 14.00 26.11 2.61
N LYS A 152 14.00 27.21 1.86
CA LYS A 152 14.04 28.58 2.40
C LYS A 152 12.85 28.72 3.36
N LYS A 153 13.13 29.23 4.57
CA LYS A 153 12.12 29.71 5.51
C LYS A 153 11.32 30.83 4.87
#